data_AF-A0A6B3ED45-F1
#
_entry.id   AF-A0A6B3ED45-F1
#
_cell.length_a   1.000
_cell.length_b   1.000
_cell.length_c   1.000
_cell.angle_alpha   90.00
_cell.angle_beta   90.00
_cell.angle_gamma   90.00
#
_symmetry.space_group_name_H-M   'P 1'
#
loop_
_entity.id
_entity.type
_entity.pdbx_description
1 polymer ?
#
loop_
_entity_poly.entity_id
_entity_poly.type
_entity_poly.pdbx_seq_one_letter_code
_entity_poly.pdbx_strand_id
1 'polypeptide(L)'
;VSEADAAQYRAALPGVRAEILCVPNAVPAPAVAPATLASPVIVAAGRLVAVKRYDRLLRAFAAASPSFPEWSLRLYGRGPDRARLRAVIDDLGIYEQARLMGPASPLETEWVKGSIAAVSS
;
A
#
# COMPACT_ATOMS: atom_id res chain seq x y z
N VAL A 1 10.36 -7.29 -9.37
CA VAL A 1 11.47 -7.35 -10.34
C VAL A 1 11.23 -6.26 -11.35
N SER A 2 12.18 -5.35 -11.44
CA SER A 2 12.18 -4.12 -12.22
C SER A 2 13.48 -4.02 -13.00
N GLU A 3 13.60 -3.07 -13.93
CA GLU A 3 14.88 -2.85 -14.62
C GLU A 3 15.98 -2.41 -13.64
N ALA A 4 15.63 -1.71 -12.57
CA ALA A 4 16.58 -1.36 -11.50
C ALA A 4 17.15 -2.62 -10.84
N ASP A 5 16.32 -3.63 -10.56
CA ASP A 5 16.79 -4.92 -10.04
C ASP A 5 17.72 -5.61 -11.06
N ALA A 6 17.32 -5.66 -12.33
CA ALA A 6 18.13 -6.29 -13.39
C ALA A 6 19.51 -5.61 -13.54
N ALA A 7 19.56 -4.28 -13.52
CA ALA A 7 20.81 -3.52 -13.54
C ALA A 7 21.71 -3.84 -12.34
N GLN A 8 21.13 -3.94 -11.15
CA GLN A 8 21.87 -4.30 -9.94
C GLN A 8 22.48 -5.71 -10.05
N TYR A 9 21.74 -6.68 -10.59
CA TYR A 9 22.27 -8.03 -10.82
C TYR A 9 23.40 -8.07 -11.85
N ARG A 10 23.27 -7.33 -12.97
CA ARG A 10 24.36 -7.25 -13.98
C ARG A 10 25.64 -6.69 -13.38
N ALA A 11 25.53 -5.63 -12.57
CA ALA A 11 26.67 -5.03 -11.88
C ALA A 11 27.30 -5.99 -10.85
N ALA A 12 26.49 -6.76 -10.13
CA ALA A 12 26.97 -7.70 -9.11
C ALA A 12 27.56 -8.99 -9.69
N LEU A 13 27.27 -9.33 -10.96
CA LEU A 13 27.64 -10.60 -11.60
C LEU A 13 28.36 -10.39 -12.95
N PRO A 14 29.51 -9.68 -12.98
CA PRO A 14 30.17 -9.29 -14.25
C PRO A 14 30.69 -10.48 -15.08
N GLY A 15 30.88 -11.65 -14.46
CA GLY A 15 31.37 -12.85 -15.13
C GLY A 15 30.28 -13.78 -15.68
N VAL A 16 29.00 -13.46 -15.47
CA VAL A 16 27.92 -14.31 -15.96
C VAL A 16 27.76 -14.14 -17.48
N ARG A 17 27.74 -15.27 -18.20
CA ARG A 17 27.52 -15.26 -19.66
C ARG A 17 26.03 -15.23 -20.04
N ALA A 18 25.15 -15.53 -19.09
CA ALA A 18 23.71 -15.52 -19.31
C ALA A 18 23.18 -14.08 -19.38
N GLU A 19 22.21 -13.84 -20.26
CA GLU A 19 21.50 -12.58 -20.32
C GLU A 19 20.62 -12.40 -19.08
N ILE A 20 20.78 -11.27 -18.39
CA ILE A 20 19.89 -10.87 -17.30
C ILE A 20 18.89 -9.88 -17.88
N LEU A 21 17.62 -10.28 -17.94
CA LEU A 21 16.52 -9.46 -18.49
C LEU A 21 15.52 -9.09 -17.38
N CYS A 22 14.88 -7.93 -17.51
CA CYS A 22 13.71 -7.59 -16.72
C CYS A 22 12.46 -8.13 -17.42
N VAL A 23 11.74 -9.02 -16.75
CA VAL A 23 10.43 -9.51 -17.19
C VAL A 23 9.39 -9.05 -16.18
N PRO A 24 8.62 -7.98 -16.46
CA PRO A 24 7.62 -7.48 -15.52
C PRO A 24 6.42 -8.43 -15.45
N ASN A 25 5.70 -8.39 -14.32
CA ASN A 25 4.42 -9.07 -14.20
C ASN A 25 3.40 -8.42 -15.14
N ALA A 26 2.54 -9.24 -15.76
CA ALA A 26 1.43 -8.74 -16.56
C ALA A 26 0.44 -7.93 -15.70
N VAL A 27 -0.06 -6.83 -16.26
CA VAL A 27 -1.09 -5.99 -15.63
C VAL A 27 -2.32 -6.01 -16.55
N PRO A 28 -3.41 -6.71 -16.18
CA PRO A 28 -4.63 -6.69 -16.97
C PRO A 28 -5.29 -5.30 -16.92
N ALA A 29 -6.10 -4.99 -17.94
CA ALA A 29 -6.92 -3.80 -17.92
C ALA A 29 -7.91 -3.85 -16.73
N PRO A 30 -8.04 -2.78 -15.94
CA PRO A 30 -9.00 -2.74 -14.83
C PRO A 30 -10.44 -2.90 -15.33
N ALA A 31 -11.29 -3.60 -14.55
CA ALA A 31 -12.71 -3.76 -14.87
C ALA A 31 -13.57 -2.55 -14.45
N VAL A 32 -12.95 -1.55 -13.82
CA VAL A 32 -13.61 -0.38 -13.24
C VAL A 32 -13.04 0.90 -13.85
N ALA A 33 -13.88 1.95 -13.92
CA ALA A 33 -13.42 3.28 -14.33
C ALA A 33 -12.37 3.83 -13.35
N PRO A 34 -11.45 4.70 -13.81
CA PRO A 34 -10.51 5.37 -12.92
C PRO A 34 -11.20 6.13 -11.79
N ALA A 35 -10.49 6.29 -10.66
CA ALA A 35 -10.96 7.12 -9.55
C ALA A 35 -11.21 8.56 -10.01
N THR A 36 -12.30 9.16 -9.53
CA THR A 36 -12.61 10.58 -9.80
C THR A 36 -11.70 11.54 -9.04
N LEU A 37 -10.96 11.04 -8.05
CA LEU A 37 -10.08 11.80 -7.15
C LEU A 37 -10.78 12.90 -6.34
N ALA A 38 -12.10 12.78 -6.15
CA ALA A 38 -12.90 13.74 -5.41
C ALA A 38 -13.17 13.34 -3.95
N SER A 39 -12.83 12.11 -3.54
CA SER A 39 -13.07 11.62 -2.18
C SER A 39 -11.87 11.87 -1.27
N PRO A 40 -12.05 12.33 -0.02
CA PRO A 40 -10.94 12.48 0.93
C PRO A 40 -10.57 11.12 1.55
N VAL A 41 -10.16 10.17 0.71
CA VAL A 41 -9.85 8.80 1.10
C VAL A 41 -8.47 8.40 0.57
N ILE A 42 -7.62 7.97 1.50
CA ILE A 42 -6.36 7.29 1.22
C ILE A 42 -6.63 5.79 1.29
N VAL A 43 -6.25 5.05 0.26
CA VAL A 43 -6.33 3.59 0.23
C VAL A 43 -4.93 3.00 0.29
N ALA A 44 -4.77 1.99 1.12
CA ALA A 44 -3.59 1.14 1.13
C ALA A 44 -4.04 -0.32 1.14
N ALA A 45 -3.32 -1.19 0.45
CA ALA A 45 -3.69 -2.61 0.40
C ALA A 45 -2.47 -3.52 0.33
N GLY A 46 -2.57 -4.68 1.00
CA GLY A 46 -1.53 -5.70 0.98
C GLY A 46 -1.56 -6.62 2.20
N ARG A 47 -0.59 -7.54 2.26
CA ARG A 47 -0.41 -8.44 3.42
C ARG A 47 -0.04 -7.63 4.66
N LEU A 48 -0.71 -7.87 5.77
CA LEU A 48 -0.42 -7.22 7.05
C LEU A 48 0.75 -7.96 7.73
N VAL A 49 1.96 -7.65 7.28
CA VAL A 49 3.23 -8.22 7.75
C VAL A 49 4.28 -7.13 7.92
N ALA A 50 5.27 -7.35 8.79
CA ALA A 50 6.29 -6.36 9.15
C ALA A 50 6.97 -5.67 7.96
N VAL A 51 7.32 -6.41 6.90
CA VAL A 51 7.99 -5.85 5.71
C VAL A 51 7.14 -4.80 4.97
N LYS A 52 5.82 -4.79 5.17
CA LYS A 52 4.93 -3.78 4.58
C LYS A 52 4.88 -2.47 5.37
N ARG A 53 5.41 -2.43 6.59
CA ARG A 53 5.61 -1.22 7.41
C ARG A 53 4.37 -0.31 7.53
N TYR A 54 3.18 -0.90 7.62
CA TYR A 54 1.94 -0.12 7.78
C TYR A 54 1.91 0.73 9.05
N ASP A 55 2.69 0.39 10.08
CA ASP A 55 2.93 1.25 11.24
C ASP A 55 3.54 2.61 10.85
N ARG A 56 4.47 2.65 9.88
CA ARG A 56 5.02 3.90 9.36
C ARG A 56 3.94 4.73 8.67
N LEU A 57 3.09 4.09 7.87
CA LEU A 57 1.96 4.75 7.22
C LEU A 57 0.99 5.34 8.25
N LEU A 58 0.63 4.57 9.28
CA LEU A 58 -0.28 5.02 10.35
C LEU A 58 0.29 6.22 11.11
N ARG A 59 1.59 6.21 11.44
CA ARG A 59 2.25 7.33 12.12
C ARG A 59 2.31 8.58 11.23
N ALA A 60 2.60 8.43 9.94
CA ALA A 60 2.60 9.54 8.99
C ALA A 60 1.18 10.12 8.82
N PHE A 61 0.16 9.26 8.73
CA PHE A 61 -1.23 9.70 8.66
C PHE A 61 -1.65 10.44 9.93
N ALA A 62 -1.32 9.93 11.12
CA ALA A 62 -1.62 10.60 12.39
C ALA A 62 -0.99 11.98 12.52
N ALA A 63 0.21 12.19 11.96
CA ALA A 63 0.85 13.51 11.95
C ALA A 63 0.10 14.52 11.06
N ALA A 64 -0.55 14.06 9.99
CA ALA A 64 -1.28 14.92 9.04
C ALA A 64 -2.75 15.09 9.41
N SER A 65 -3.38 14.10 10.04
CA SER A 65 -4.83 14.04 10.20
C SER A 65 -5.48 15.22 10.95
N PRO A 66 -4.82 15.92 11.90
CA PRO A 66 -5.39 17.12 12.53
C PRO A 66 -5.62 18.27 11.56
N SER A 67 -4.81 18.39 10.50
CA SER A 67 -4.98 19.41 9.45
C SER A 67 -5.99 19.02 8.38
N PHE A 68 -6.41 17.76 8.37
CA PHE A 68 -7.25 17.15 7.32
C PHE A 68 -8.34 16.28 7.95
N PRO A 69 -9.26 16.87 8.76
CA PRO A 69 -10.26 16.12 9.51
C PRO A 69 -11.23 15.32 8.63
N GLU A 70 -11.45 15.76 7.39
CA GLU A 70 -12.29 15.10 6.40
C GLU A 70 -11.64 13.85 5.78
N TRP A 71 -10.32 13.67 5.94
CA TRP A 71 -9.59 12.57 5.34
C TRP A 71 -9.66 11.29 6.16
N SER A 72 -9.76 10.17 5.46
CA SER A 72 -9.72 8.83 6.06
C SER A 72 -8.71 7.92 5.38
N LEU A 73 -8.10 7.02 6.15
CA LEU A 73 -7.20 5.97 5.69
C LEU A 73 -7.90 4.61 5.77
N ARG A 74 -8.05 3.95 4.63
CA ARG A 74 -8.58 2.58 4.53
C ARG A 74 -7.47 1.61 4.18
N LEU A 75 -7.17 0.71 5.12
CA LEU A 75 -6.15 -0.32 4.95
C LEU A 75 -6.81 -1.70 4.72
N TYR A 76 -6.68 -2.22 3.50
CA TYR A 76 -7.18 -3.54 3.11
C TYR A 76 -6.09 -4.60 3.22
N GLY A 77 -6.43 -5.75 3.79
CA GLY A 77 -5.48 -6.85 3.93
C GLY A 77 -5.83 -7.88 5.01
N ARG A 78 -5.04 -8.95 5.00
CA ARG A 78 -4.97 -9.96 6.06
C ARG A 78 -3.51 -10.20 6.42
N GLY A 79 -3.26 -10.65 7.65
CA GLY A 79 -1.94 -11.04 8.11
C GLY A 79 -1.82 -10.99 9.63
N PRO A 80 -0.71 -11.52 10.18
CA PRO A 80 -0.48 -11.61 11.61
C PRO A 80 -0.42 -10.24 12.30
N ASP A 81 -0.02 -9.18 11.60
CA ASP A 81 0.14 -7.85 12.20
C ASP A 81 -1.20 -7.13 12.46
N ARG A 82 -2.35 -7.73 12.13
CA ARG A 82 -3.66 -7.05 12.27
C ARG A 82 -3.90 -6.50 13.67
N ALA A 83 -3.66 -7.31 14.72
CA ALA A 83 -3.87 -6.90 16.10
C ALA A 83 -2.87 -5.80 16.52
N ARG A 84 -1.60 -5.96 16.13
CA ARG A 84 -0.55 -4.95 16.35
C ARG A 84 -0.90 -3.60 15.71
N LEU A 85 -1.35 -3.61 14.45
CA LEU A 85 -1.73 -2.40 13.73
C LEU A 85 -2.99 -1.76 14.31
N ARG A 86 -3.92 -2.56 14.86
CA ARG A 86 -5.07 -2.03 15.61
C ARG A 86 -4.60 -1.27 16.84
N ALA A 87 -3.71 -1.84 17.65
CA ALA A 87 -3.16 -1.16 18.82
C ALA A 87 -2.47 0.15 18.42
N VAL A 88 -1.71 0.17 17.31
CA VAL A 88 -1.10 1.42 16.80
C VAL A 88 -2.14 2.49 16.43
N ILE A 89 -3.28 2.10 15.83
CA ILE A 89 -4.37 3.04 15.51
C ILE A 89 -4.95 3.64 16.79
N ASP A 90 -5.17 2.79 17.80
CA ASP A 90 -5.78 3.17 19.07
C ASP A 90 -4.82 4.08 19.88
N ASP A 91 -3.54 3.71 19.97
CA ASP A 91 -2.47 4.49 20.64
C ASP A 91 -2.26 5.87 20.00
N LEU A 92 -2.44 5.98 18.68
CA LEU A 92 -2.32 7.23 17.95
C LEU A 92 -3.61 8.08 18.00
N GLY A 93 -4.71 7.56 18.55
CA GLY A 93 -5.99 8.28 18.63
C GLY A 93 -6.67 8.53 17.27
N ILE A 94 -6.26 7.83 16.20
CA ILE A 94 -6.79 7.99 14.84
C ILE A 94 -7.87 6.97 14.50
N TYR A 95 -8.44 6.31 15.51
CA TYR A 95 -9.45 5.27 15.35
C TYR A 95 -10.76 5.76 14.75
N GLU A 96 -10.94 7.07 14.49
CA GLU A 96 -12.07 7.62 13.72
C GLU A 96 -11.76 7.84 12.24
N GLN A 97 -10.47 8.00 11.88
CA GLN A 97 -10.05 8.31 10.51
C GLN A 97 -9.32 7.14 9.85
N ALA A 98 -8.68 6.24 10.60
CA ALA A 98 -8.00 5.05 10.08
C ALA A 98 -8.80 3.77 10.35
N ARG A 99 -8.95 2.92 9.33
CA ARG A 99 -9.74 1.67 9.41
C ARG A 99 -8.97 0.49 8.80
N LEU A 100 -8.92 -0.62 9.55
CA LEU A 100 -8.51 -1.93 9.04
C LEU A 100 -9.73 -2.62 8.40
N MET A 101 -9.83 -2.56 7.08
CA MET A 101 -11.01 -2.99 6.32
C MET A 101 -11.11 -4.52 6.17
N GLY A 102 -10.06 -5.27 6.49
CA GLY A 102 -9.96 -6.68 6.13
C GLY A 102 -9.60 -6.86 4.64
N PRO A 103 -9.61 -8.08 4.10
CA PRO A 103 -9.34 -8.27 2.67
C PRO A 103 -10.53 -7.80 1.83
N ALA A 104 -10.28 -7.51 0.56
CA ALA A 104 -11.31 -7.30 -0.45
C ALA A 104 -10.94 -8.06 -1.73
N SER A 105 -11.95 -8.58 -2.43
CA SER A 105 -11.82 -9.26 -3.71
C SER A 105 -13.10 -9.05 -4.54
N PRO A 106 -13.04 -8.41 -5.71
CA PRO A 106 -11.85 -7.77 -6.31
C PRO A 106 -11.41 -6.55 -5.50
N LEU A 107 -10.11 -6.26 -5.50
CA LEU A 107 -9.56 -5.09 -4.79
C LEU A 107 -9.71 -3.80 -5.61
N GLU A 108 -9.85 -3.91 -6.93
CA GLU A 108 -9.99 -2.79 -7.87
C GLU A 108 -11.15 -1.86 -7.49
N THR A 109 -12.28 -2.42 -7.04
CA THR A 109 -13.45 -1.65 -6.60
C THR A 109 -13.18 -0.82 -5.34
N GLU A 110 -12.17 -1.19 -4.55
CA GLU A 110 -11.78 -0.44 -3.36
C GLU A 110 -10.71 0.61 -3.67
N TRP A 111 -9.79 0.33 -4.58
CA TRP A 111 -8.79 1.29 -5.04
C TRP A 111 -9.44 2.55 -5.64
N VAL A 112 -10.46 2.38 -6.47
CA VAL A 112 -11.13 3.51 -7.15
C VAL A 112 -11.90 4.44 -6.22
N LYS A 113 -12.13 4.04 -4.96
CA LYS A 113 -12.78 4.87 -3.94
C LYS A 113 -11.82 5.88 -3.31
N GLY A 114 -10.50 5.73 -3.51
CA GLY A 114 -9.47 6.60 -2.96
C GLY A 114 -9.02 7.67 -3.94
N SER A 115 -8.66 8.84 -3.43
CA SER A 115 -7.94 9.86 -4.19
C SER A 115 -6.43 9.69 -4.10
N ILE A 116 -5.94 8.93 -3.12
CA ILE A 116 -4.52 8.64 -2.93
C ILE A 116 -4.34 7.15 -2.68
N ALA A 117 -3.39 6.53 -3.40
CA ALA A 117 -2.88 5.20 -3.11
C ALA A 117 -1.58 5.31 -2.29
N ALA A 118 -1.52 4.71 -1.10
CA ALA A 118 -0.36 4.79 -0.22
C ALA A 118 0.40 3.46 -0.14
N VAL A 119 1.74 3.54 -0.25
CA VAL A 119 2.68 2.44 -0.14
C VAL A 119 3.81 2.86 0.82
N SER A 120 4.24 1.97 1.72
CA SER A 120 5.22 2.28 2.78
C SER A 120 6.39 1.28 2.87
N SER A 121 6.47 0.39 1.89
CA SER A 121 7.51 -0.64 1.71
C SER A 121 8.72 -0.11 0.97
#